data_AF-A0A355DC34-F1
#
_entry.id   AF-A0A355DC34-F1
#
_cell.length_a   1.000
_cell.length_b   1.000
_cell.length_c   1.000
_cell.angle_alpha   90.00
_cell.angle_beta   90.00
_cell.angle_gamma   90.00
#
_symmetry.space_group_name_H-M   'P 1'
#
loop_
_entity.id
_entity.type
_entity.pdbx_description
1 polymer ?
#
loop_
_entity_poly.entity_id
_entity_poly.type
_entity_poly.pdbx_seq_one_letter_code
_entity_poly.pdbx_strand_id
1 'polypeptide(L)'
;MRQHRPIPSWLRPTTTEPPSPCLIVRCSAIQEAGHARSPTARRSPPAPLWPTWVSNSTPWRSPSLPLRAQPATTMAERPRPRFARRRIRRFAFLLSATLGFFAVGGAISIAGGSVGVGNQAAAPVVTSSADGCDTYDDLRLQLQWVTQAQFAGYFAARDQGFYQERCLNVAFQDAFFGTNPIDTLVGVENGRVLADVAVAWAPKALAARLDGTPVLNVAQIFQESGNIQVSFKSSGIETVTDLVGTRVGTWGDGNDLELLAGLRRHGLDPATDVELVTQSFDVGPLLSGEIDSMQATTGNEYAQLLSTVHPDTGQRIQPSDLNVIYWADEEVGMLADGLWVDERRFMEPGFADKVQRFVTASLEGWLFCREDAEACLNSVMEAGPLLGRSHQSWQLIETLKLIWPSDSGIGIAPKSSWLRSGLILASDPDVDLGFGELSSTMGAITGTWTDDFVKAAHAELHPSWIDLTGYRWHYTHGELNLAGD
;
A
#
# COMPACT_ATOMS: atom_id res chain seq x y z
N MET A 1 44.33 -51.88 -4.33
CA MET A 1 44.06 -53.34 -4.32
C MET A 1 42.70 -53.52 -3.66
N ARG A 2 41.58 -53.52 -4.39
CA ARG A 2 40.84 -54.67 -4.99
C ARG A 2 40.65 -55.90 -4.09
N GLN A 3 39.37 -56.34 -4.07
CA GLN A 3 38.77 -57.65 -3.74
C GLN A 3 38.35 -57.88 -2.27
N HIS A 4 37.18 -58.43 -1.90
CA HIS A 4 36.07 -59.13 -2.60
C HIS A 4 34.73 -58.98 -1.80
N ARG A 5 33.57 -59.06 -2.48
CA ARG A 5 32.22 -59.27 -1.89
C ARG A 5 31.97 -60.75 -1.56
N PRO A 6 30.85 -61.09 -0.87
CA PRO A 6 29.69 -61.60 -1.63
C PRO A 6 28.31 -61.05 -1.19
N ILE A 7 27.34 -61.31 -2.06
CA ILE A 7 25.92 -60.90 -2.11
C ILE A 7 25.05 -61.95 -1.37
N PRO A 8 23.78 -61.65 -1.02
CA PRO A 8 22.70 -62.34 -1.73
C PRO A 8 21.55 -61.41 -2.22
N SER A 9 21.02 -61.78 -3.38
CA SER A 9 19.86 -61.21 -4.08
C SER A 9 18.68 -62.20 -4.09
N TRP A 10 17.53 -61.74 -4.62
CA TRP A 10 16.34 -62.46 -5.14
C TRP A 10 15.13 -62.45 -4.18
N LEU A 11 13.91 -61.99 -4.52
CA LEU A 11 13.27 -61.74 -5.83
C LEU A 11 12.34 -60.48 -5.86
N ARG A 12 12.31 -59.82 -7.04
CA ARG A 12 11.27 -58.91 -7.60
C ARG A 12 10.30 -59.73 -8.50
N PRO A 13 9.34 -59.16 -9.28
CA PRO A 13 8.42 -57.99 -9.16
C PRO A 13 6.96 -58.32 -9.57
N THR A 14 6.02 -57.37 -9.45
CA THR A 14 4.93 -57.20 -10.45
C THR A 14 4.52 -55.74 -10.61
N THR A 15 4.39 -55.38 -11.89
CA THR A 15 3.98 -54.15 -12.57
C THR A 15 2.54 -53.71 -12.30
N THR A 16 2.26 -52.39 -12.37
CA THR A 16 1.30 -51.73 -13.31
C THR A 16 1.07 -50.24 -12.93
N GLU A 17 1.48 -49.31 -13.80
CA GLU A 17 0.83 -48.00 -14.06
C GLU A 17 -0.56 -48.22 -14.71
N PRO A 18 -1.53 -47.24 -14.82
CA PRO A 18 -1.38 -45.80 -15.19
C PRO A 18 -2.48 -44.86 -14.57
N PRO A 19 -2.93 -43.74 -15.20
CA PRO A 19 -2.23 -42.48 -15.51
C PRO A 19 -2.91 -41.22 -14.89
N SER A 20 -2.22 -40.08 -15.00
CA SER A 20 -2.70 -38.71 -14.75
C SER A 20 -3.92 -38.30 -15.60
N PRO A 21 -4.78 -37.38 -15.14
CA PRO A 21 -5.67 -36.63 -16.02
C PRO A 21 -5.21 -35.18 -16.23
N CYS A 22 -5.03 -34.83 -17.50
CA CYS A 22 -5.12 -33.45 -18.01
C CYS A 22 -6.48 -32.85 -17.64
N LEU A 23 -6.50 -31.61 -17.12
CA LEU A 23 -7.70 -30.81 -17.03
C LEU A 23 -7.85 -29.94 -18.29
N ILE A 24 -8.81 -30.33 -19.13
CA ILE A 24 -9.31 -29.52 -20.24
C ILE A 24 -10.41 -28.60 -19.68
N VAL A 25 -10.25 -27.31 -19.95
CA VAL A 25 -11.25 -26.25 -19.81
C VAL A 25 -12.48 -26.59 -20.68
N ARG A 26 -13.67 -26.65 -20.07
CA ARG A 26 -14.93 -26.55 -20.81
C ARG A 26 -15.88 -25.58 -20.13
N CYS A 27 -16.16 -24.48 -20.83
CA CYS A 27 -17.37 -23.68 -20.69
C CYS A 27 -18.61 -24.52 -21.05
N SER A 28 -19.68 -24.39 -20.27
CA SER A 28 -21.04 -24.44 -20.79
C SER A 28 -22.03 -23.87 -19.79
N ALA A 29 -22.89 -22.99 -20.32
CA ALA A 29 -23.85 -22.15 -19.63
C ALA A 29 -25.23 -22.84 -19.46
N ILE A 30 -25.99 -22.33 -18.48
CA ILE A 30 -27.47 -22.08 -18.47
C ILE A 30 -28.41 -23.26 -18.76
N GLN A 31 -29.31 -23.63 -17.82
CA GLN A 31 -30.77 -23.35 -17.89
C GLN A 31 -31.56 -23.83 -16.66
N GLU A 32 -32.79 -23.31 -16.56
CA GLU A 32 -33.70 -23.07 -15.42
C GLU A 32 -34.54 -24.25 -14.89
N ALA A 33 -35.34 -23.89 -13.86
CA ALA A 33 -36.60 -24.51 -13.35
C ALA A 33 -36.42 -25.60 -12.29
N GLY A 34 -37.20 -25.69 -11.20
CA GLY A 34 -38.40 -25.00 -10.74
C GLY A 34 -39.00 -25.79 -9.55
N HIS A 35 -39.49 -25.05 -8.55
CA HIS A 35 -40.51 -25.36 -7.53
C HIS A 35 -40.63 -26.76 -6.83
N ALA A 36 -40.30 -26.74 -5.53
CA ALA A 36 -41.14 -27.04 -4.34
C ALA A 36 -41.98 -28.34 -4.21
N ARG A 37 -41.73 -29.12 -3.13
CA ARG A 37 -42.58 -29.23 -1.89
C ARG A 37 -42.13 -30.37 -0.92
N SER A 38 -41.76 -29.95 0.32
CA SER A 38 -42.17 -30.46 1.67
C SER A 38 -41.94 -31.94 2.12
N PRO A 39 -42.07 -32.27 3.43
CA PRO A 39 -41.46 -31.70 4.66
C PRO A 39 -40.94 -32.78 5.64
N THR A 40 -40.20 -32.41 6.70
CA THR A 40 -40.33 -33.06 8.03
C THR A 40 -39.73 -32.19 9.13
N ALA A 41 -40.49 -32.06 10.21
CA ALA A 41 -40.24 -31.20 11.35
C ALA A 41 -39.41 -31.89 12.46
N ARG A 42 -38.67 -31.09 13.25
CA ARG A 42 -38.43 -31.32 14.69
C ARG A 42 -38.29 -29.96 15.41
N ARG A 43 -39.09 -29.81 16.49
CA ARG A 43 -39.04 -28.75 17.54
C ARG A 43 -37.87 -29.04 18.50
N SER A 44 -37.28 -28.17 19.34
CA SER A 44 -37.65 -26.97 20.16
C SER A 44 -36.31 -26.28 20.59
N PRO A 45 -36.19 -25.24 21.48
CA PRO A 45 -37.15 -24.45 22.28
C PRO A 45 -36.97 -22.90 22.19
N PRO A 46 -37.77 -22.06 22.90
CA PRO A 46 -37.85 -20.61 22.65
C PRO A 46 -36.92 -19.75 23.54
N ALA A 47 -36.54 -18.59 23.00
CA ALA A 47 -35.74 -17.53 23.64
C ALA A 47 -36.60 -16.60 24.54
N PRO A 48 -35.99 -15.90 25.52
CA PRO A 48 -36.71 -15.10 26.51
C PRO A 48 -37.13 -13.71 26.00
N LEU A 49 -38.28 -13.27 26.51
CA LEU A 49 -38.96 -12.00 26.27
C LEU A 49 -38.28 -10.85 27.04
N TRP A 50 -38.02 -9.74 26.34
CA TRP A 50 -37.74 -8.43 26.95
C TRP A 50 -39.02 -7.58 26.96
N PRO A 51 -39.35 -6.87 28.05
CA PRO A 51 -40.56 -6.07 28.13
C PRO A 51 -40.38 -4.70 27.46
N THR A 52 -41.33 -4.39 26.57
CA THR A 52 -41.58 -3.07 26.03
C THR A 52 -42.23 -2.17 27.08
N TRP A 53 -41.70 -0.96 27.25
CA TRP A 53 -42.39 0.13 27.93
C TRP A 53 -42.84 1.16 26.90
N VAL A 54 -44.16 1.35 26.82
CA VAL A 54 -44.82 2.48 26.16
C VAL A 54 -45.81 3.06 27.16
N SER A 55 -45.72 4.36 27.46
CA SER A 55 -46.92 5.22 27.53
C SER A 55 -46.60 6.72 27.45
N ASN A 56 -47.20 7.33 26.43
CA ASN A 56 -47.95 8.60 26.41
C ASN A 56 -47.36 9.95 26.87
N SER A 57 -46.99 10.75 25.86
CA SER A 57 -47.64 12.01 25.43
C SER A 57 -48.21 13.01 26.47
N THR A 58 -47.69 14.24 26.47
CA THR A 58 -48.47 15.50 26.26
C THR A 58 -47.54 16.68 25.92
N PRO A 59 -48.05 17.74 25.23
CA PRO A 59 -47.25 18.66 24.43
C PRO A 59 -46.85 19.93 25.20
N TRP A 60 -45.61 20.38 25.05
CA TRP A 60 -45.17 21.68 25.55
C TRP A 60 -45.34 22.77 24.51
N ARG A 61 -46.08 23.82 24.91
CA ARG A 61 -46.35 25.06 24.18
C ARG A 61 -45.11 25.95 24.19
N SER A 62 -44.85 26.57 23.05
CA SER A 62 -43.93 27.69 22.84
C SER A 62 -44.45 28.97 23.51
N PRO A 63 -43.57 29.87 23.99
CA PRO A 63 -43.89 31.29 24.13
C PRO A 63 -43.44 32.05 22.88
N SER A 64 -44.42 32.63 22.19
CA SER A 64 -44.26 33.64 21.16
C SER A 64 -43.75 34.97 21.74
N LEU A 65 -42.67 35.51 21.16
CA LEU A 65 -42.32 36.94 21.24
C LEU A 65 -42.28 37.54 19.81
N PRO A 66 -42.74 38.78 19.63
CA PRO A 66 -43.05 39.32 18.31
C PRO A 66 -41.80 39.84 17.57
N LEU A 67 -41.59 39.34 16.36
CA LEU A 67 -40.65 39.91 15.39
C LEU A 67 -41.27 41.16 14.76
N ARG A 68 -40.55 42.28 14.94
CA ARG A 68 -40.82 43.59 14.35
C ARG A 68 -40.49 43.55 12.86
N ALA A 69 -41.49 43.84 12.01
CA ALA A 69 -41.32 43.98 10.57
C ALA A 69 -40.42 45.19 10.23
N GLN A 70 -39.48 44.98 9.31
CA GLN A 70 -38.83 46.04 8.53
C GLN A 70 -38.98 45.74 7.03
N PRO A 71 -39.08 46.79 6.18
CA PRO A 71 -39.66 46.68 4.85
C PRO A 71 -38.69 46.16 3.79
N ALA A 72 -39.29 45.52 2.78
CA ALA A 72 -38.64 45.03 1.57
C ALA A 72 -37.91 46.17 0.83
N THR A 73 -36.63 45.95 0.54
CA THR A 73 -35.90 46.67 -0.49
C THR A 73 -35.58 45.72 -1.64
N THR A 74 -35.75 46.27 -2.83
CA THR A 74 -35.81 45.65 -4.15
C THR A 74 -34.49 45.03 -4.60
N MET A 75 -34.64 43.97 -5.40
CA MET A 75 -33.60 43.25 -6.16
C MET A 75 -32.56 44.16 -6.81
N ALA A 76 -31.29 43.76 -6.67
CA ALA A 76 -30.25 44.02 -7.67
C ALA A 76 -29.54 42.69 -7.94
N GLU A 77 -29.77 42.14 -9.13
CA GLU A 77 -29.07 40.96 -9.64
C GLU A 77 -27.56 41.19 -9.65
N ARG A 78 -26.80 40.33 -8.97
CA ARG A 78 -25.33 40.26 -9.15
C ARG A 78 -25.03 39.36 -10.35
N PRO A 79 -24.17 39.79 -11.28
CA PRO A 79 -23.87 39.01 -12.48
C PRO A 79 -23.08 37.74 -12.13
N ARG A 80 -23.53 36.60 -12.65
CA ARG A 80 -22.84 35.30 -12.61
C ARG A 80 -21.47 35.42 -13.31
N PRO A 81 -20.36 34.94 -12.73
CA PRO A 81 -19.09 34.88 -13.45
C PRO A 81 -19.18 33.80 -14.53
N ARG A 82 -19.01 34.21 -15.78
CA ARG A 82 -18.86 33.32 -16.94
C ARG A 82 -17.48 32.67 -16.87
N PHE A 83 -17.43 31.35 -16.69
CA PHE A 83 -16.21 30.56 -16.91
C PHE A 83 -15.80 30.66 -18.38
N ALA A 84 -14.81 31.51 -18.66
CA ALA A 84 -14.14 31.58 -19.94
C ALA A 84 -13.00 30.54 -19.95
N ARG A 85 -13.14 29.52 -20.80
CA ARG A 85 -12.07 28.56 -21.14
C ARG A 85 -10.83 29.33 -21.62
N ARG A 86 -9.76 29.35 -20.81
CA ARG A 86 -8.43 29.80 -21.26
C ARG A 86 -7.58 28.58 -21.64
N ARG A 87 -7.18 28.55 -22.90
CA ARG A 87 -6.19 27.62 -23.48
C ARG A 87 -4.85 27.82 -22.77
N ILE A 88 -4.33 26.76 -22.18
CA ILE A 88 -2.95 26.69 -21.66
C ILE A 88 -2.00 26.70 -22.87
N ARG A 89 -1.20 27.77 -23.00
CA ARG A 89 -0.08 27.83 -23.94
C ARG A 89 1.15 27.23 -23.26
N ARG A 90 1.74 26.23 -23.90
CA ARG A 90 3.00 25.56 -23.54
C ARG A 90 4.13 26.59 -23.46
N PHE A 91 4.82 26.67 -22.33
CA PHE A 91 6.10 27.37 -22.23
C PHE A 91 7.24 26.36 -22.44
N ALA A 92 7.94 26.50 -23.56
CA ALA A 92 9.22 25.86 -23.82
C ALA A 92 10.33 26.84 -23.42
N PHE A 93 11.22 26.44 -22.51
CA PHE A 93 12.44 27.19 -22.20
C PHE A 93 13.59 26.63 -23.05
N LEU A 94 14.04 27.45 -24.01
CA LEU A 94 15.30 27.29 -24.75
C LEU A 94 16.30 28.27 -24.14
N LEU A 95 17.41 27.77 -23.60
CA LEU A 95 18.58 28.60 -23.27
C LEU A 95 19.61 28.46 -24.40
N SER A 96 19.92 29.56 -25.09
CA SER A 96 21.00 29.64 -26.07
C SER A 96 22.08 30.60 -25.58
N ALA A 97 23.30 30.06 -25.50
CA ALA A 97 24.61 30.61 -25.85
C ALA A 97 24.93 32.11 -25.60
N THR A 98 26.10 32.32 -24.98
CA THR A 98 27.03 33.39 -25.43
C THR A 98 28.45 32.83 -25.61
N LEU A 99 29.01 33.12 -26.78
CA LEU A 99 30.39 32.86 -27.20
C LEU A 99 31.34 33.93 -26.65
N GLY A 100 32.58 33.53 -26.37
CA GLY A 100 33.74 34.42 -26.28
C GLY A 100 34.92 33.81 -27.03
N PHE A 101 35.20 34.33 -28.23
CA PHE A 101 36.34 33.98 -29.08
C PHE A 101 37.52 34.91 -28.74
N PHE A 102 38.71 34.34 -28.50
CA PHE A 102 39.99 34.97 -28.86
C PHE A 102 40.96 33.88 -29.31
N ALA A 103 41.48 34.03 -30.53
CA ALA A 103 42.47 33.16 -31.16
C ALA A 103 43.68 34.01 -31.56
N VAL A 104 44.89 33.60 -31.18
CA VAL A 104 46.21 33.70 -31.85
C VAL A 104 47.12 32.78 -30.99
N GLY A 105 47.90 31.78 -31.43
CA GLY A 105 48.67 31.57 -32.65
C GLY A 105 50.16 31.57 -32.28
N GLY A 106 50.83 30.40 -32.25
CA GLY A 106 52.29 30.32 -32.07
C GLY A 106 52.81 28.95 -31.64
N ALA A 107 53.35 28.19 -32.60
CA ALA A 107 54.08 26.94 -32.38
C ALA A 107 55.55 27.20 -31.98
N ILE A 108 56.15 26.31 -31.18
CA ILE A 108 57.54 25.80 -31.27
C ILE A 108 57.72 24.69 -30.20
N SER A 109 58.25 23.55 -30.64
CA SER A 109 58.65 22.36 -29.87
C SER A 109 59.78 22.69 -28.84
N ILE A 110 60.04 21.89 -27.81
CA ILE A 110 61.05 20.80 -27.80
C ILE A 110 60.98 20.05 -26.45
N ALA A 111 60.97 18.72 -26.54
CA ALA A 111 61.50 17.66 -25.65
C ALA A 111 61.21 17.62 -24.13
N GLY A 112 60.73 16.44 -23.70
CA GLY A 112 61.28 15.80 -22.50
C GLY A 112 60.28 15.06 -21.59
N GLY A 113 60.08 13.76 -21.85
CA GLY A 113 60.03 12.78 -20.75
C GLY A 113 58.67 12.24 -20.28
N SER A 114 58.29 11.11 -20.86
CA SER A 114 57.97 9.86 -20.14
C SER A 114 56.55 9.59 -19.60
N VAL A 115 56.07 8.41 -20.03
CA VAL A 115 55.06 7.48 -19.49
C VAL A 115 53.58 7.83 -19.72
N GLY A 116 53.00 7.15 -20.72
CA GLY A 116 51.58 7.21 -21.04
C GLY A 116 50.72 6.55 -19.96
N VAL A 117 49.69 7.25 -19.52
CA VAL A 117 48.54 6.68 -18.82
C VAL A 117 47.52 6.35 -19.90
N GLY A 118 47.50 5.09 -20.33
CA GLY A 118 46.45 4.58 -21.21
C GLY A 118 45.11 4.64 -20.50
N ASN A 119 44.08 5.04 -21.24
CA ASN A 119 42.68 4.73 -20.95
C ASN A 119 42.56 3.23 -20.68
N GLN A 120 42.50 2.83 -19.41
CA GLN A 120 41.90 1.57 -19.04
C GLN A 120 40.40 1.80 -18.95
N ALA A 121 39.72 1.54 -20.07
CA ALA A 121 38.39 0.99 -20.01
C ALA A 121 38.48 -0.25 -19.12
N ALA A 122 37.86 -0.20 -17.94
CA ALA A 122 37.69 -1.39 -17.12
C ALA A 122 36.88 -2.38 -17.97
N ALA A 123 37.53 -3.46 -18.39
CA ALA A 123 36.85 -4.59 -19.01
C ALA A 123 35.78 -5.08 -18.02
N PRO A 124 34.57 -5.46 -18.49
CA PRO A 124 33.60 -6.07 -17.61
C PRO A 124 34.24 -7.33 -17.04
N VAL A 125 34.33 -7.40 -15.71
CA VAL A 125 34.54 -8.66 -15.03
C VAL A 125 33.30 -9.48 -15.32
N VAL A 126 33.38 -10.34 -16.33
CA VAL A 126 32.42 -11.41 -16.53
C VAL A 126 32.67 -12.39 -15.40
N THR A 127 32.06 -12.15 -14.25
CA THR A 127 31.68 -13.22 -13.34
C THR A 127 30.75 -14.11 -14.15
N SER A 128 31.23 -15.29 -14.52
CA SER A 128 30.39 -16.36 -15.05
C SER A 128 29.26 -16.59 -14.04
N SER A 129 28.05 -16.12 -14.37
CA SER A 129 26.86 -16.41 -13.59
C SER A 129 26.65 -17.91 -13.60
N ALA A 130 26.57 -18.49 -12.41
CA ALA A 130 26.10 -19.85 -12.22
C ALA A 130 24.56 -19.90 -12.22
N ASP A 131 23.92 -19.01 -12.99
CA ASP A 131 22.48 -18.78 -12.96
C ASP A 131 21.89 -19.30 -14.27
N GLY A 132 21.05 -20.33 -14.18
CA GLY A 132 20.46 -21.05 -15.31
C GLY A 132 19.41 -20.28 -16.12
N CYS A 133 19.54 -18.96 -16.25
CA CYS A 133 18.66 -18.10 -17.03
C CYS A 133 19.27 -17.79 -18.40
N ASP A 134 18.58 -18.17 -19.48
CA ASP A 134 18.98 -17.80 -20.84
C ASP A 134 18.74 -16.30 -21.13
N THR A 135 17.70 -15.73 -20.53
CA THR A 135 17.31 -14.30 -20.66
C THR A 135 16.63 -13.82 -19.38
N TYR A 136 16.68 -12.51 -19.13
CA TYR A 136 15.98 -11.85 -18.01
C TYR A 136 14.86 -10.97 -18.52
N ASP A 137 13.70 -11.02 -17.87
CA ASP A 137 12.58 -10.12 -18.16
C ASP A 137 12.64 -8.88 -17.28
N ASP A 138 12.52 -7.70 -17.90
CA ASP A 138 12.41 -6.44 -17.17
C ASP A 138 11.02 -6.29 -16.55
N LEU A 139 11.00 -5.89 -15.27
CA LEU A 139 9.79 -5.55 -14.53
C LEU A 139 9.98 -4.24 -13.78
N ARG A 140 9.02 -3.32 -13.91
CA ARG A 140 9.02 -2.07 -13.15
C ARG A 140 8.01 -2.11 -12.02
N LEU A 141 8.51 -1.89 -10.80
CA LEU A 141 7.71 -1.77 -9.59
C LEU A 141 7.57 -0.29 -9.21
N GLN A 142 6.36 0.24 -9.27
CA GLN A 142 6.03 1.54 -8.70
C GLN A 142 5.79 1.42 -7.20
N LEU A 143 6.61 2.09 -6.39
CA LEU A 143 6.41 2.19 -4.94
C LEU A 143 5.28 3.16 -4.63
N GLN A 144 4.65 2.99 -3.46
CA GLN A 144 3.60 3.90 -3.01
C GLN A 144 4.15 5.27 -2.58
N TRP A 145 5.39 5.28 -2.11
CA TRP A 145 6.03 6.46 -1.53
C TRP A 145 7.52 6.50 -1.87
N VAL A 146 8.25 7.40 -1.22
CA VAL A 146 9.71 7.45 -1.31
C VAL A 146 10.32 6.18 -0.74
N THR A 147 11.52 5.80 -1.21
CA THR A 147 12.27 4.66 -0.70
C THR A 147 12.39 4.67 0.83
N GLN A 148 11.87 3.63 1.48
CA GLN A 148 11.82 3.48 2.94
C GLN A 148 11.50 2.01 3.33
N ALA A 149 11.60 1.68 4.62
CA ALA A 149 11.46 0.32 5.13
C ALA A 149 10.05 -0.29 4.96
N GLN A 150 9.04 0.53 4.66
CA GLN A 150 7.73 0.06 4.18
C GLN A 150 7.84 -0.92 3.00
N PHE A 151 8.90 -0.79 2.19
CA PHE A 151 9.13 -1.59 0.98
C PHE A 151 10.25 -2.62 1.14
N ALA A 152 10.69 -2.88 2.39
CA ALA A 152 11.91 -3.62 2.69
C ALA A 152 11.98 -5.02 2.07
N GLY A 153 10.88 -5.78 2.05
CA GLY A 153 10.86 -7.11 1.44
C GLY A 153 11.20 -7.10 -0.05
N TYR A 154 10.84 -6.04 -0.78
CA TYR A 154 11.18 -5.94 -2.20
C TYR A 154 12.66 -5.61 -2.42
N PHE A 155 13.24 -4.74 -1.59
CA PHE A 155 14.68 -4.47 -1.62
C PHE A 155 15.49 -5.69 -1.21
N ALA A 156 15.07 -6.41 -0.18
CA ALA A 156 15.67 -7.67 0.22
C ALA A 156 15.60 -8.71 -0.90
N ALA A 157 14.47 -8.85 -1.60
CA ALA A 157 14.36 -9.76 -2.75
C ALA A 157 15.35 -9.43 -3.88
N ARG A 158 15.63 -8.14 -4.13
CA ARG A 158 16.68 -7.72 -5.07
C ARG A 158 18.07 -8.10 -4.57
N ASP A 159 18.40 -7.76 -3.33
CA ASP A 159 19.77 -7.86 -2.81
C ASP A 159 20.16 -9.30 -2.48
N GLN A 160 19.19 -10.13 -2.08
CA GLN A 160 19.38 -11.57 -1.86
C GLN A 160 19.40 -12.37 -3.18
N GLY A 161 19.12 -11.74 -4.32
CA GLY A 161 19.16 -12.39 -5.63
C GLY A 161 17.88 -13.14 -6.02
N PHE A 162 16.81 -13.09 -5.21
CA PHE A 162 15.57 -13.85 -5.47
C PHE A 162 14.90 -13.47 -6.79
N TYR A 163 15.00 -12.20 -7.23
CA TYR A 163 14.53 -11.82 -8.56
C TYR A 163 15.38 -12.44 -9.68
N GLN A 164 16.69 -12.49 -9.49
CA GLN A 164 17.65 -12.97 -10.47
C GLN A 164 17.57 -14.49 -10.64
N GLU A 165 17.36 -15.22 -9.54
CA GLU A 165 17.07 -16.66 -9.55
C GLU A 165 15.82 -17.00 -10.37
N ARG A 166 14.88 -16.05 -10.47
CA ARG A 166 13.66 -16.16 -11.28
C ARG A 166 13.75 -15.41 -12.60
N CYS A 167 14.97 -15.13 -13.07
CA CYS A 167 15.22 -14.50 -14.36
C CYS A 167 14.48 -13.15 -14.52
N LEU A 168 14.40 -12.34 -13.47
CA LEU A 168 13.81 -11.01 -13.47
C LEU A 168 14.87 -9.93 -13.22
N ASN A 169 14.74 -8.83 -13.96
CA ASN A 169 15.43 -7.58 -13.67
C ASN A 169 14.39 -6.56 -13.18
N VAL A 170 14.34 -6.35 -11.86
CA VAL A 170 13.34 -5.48 -11.23
C VAL A 170 13.90 -4.07 -11.05
N ALA A 171 13.24 -3.10 -11.67
CA ALA A 171 13.51 -1.67 -11.49
C ALA A 171 12.47 -1.04 -10.57
N PHE A 172 12.95 -0.35 -9.53
CA PHE A 172 12.10 0.37 -8.58
C PHE A 172 11.87 1.81 -9.04
N GLN A 173 10.64 2.29 -8.88
CA GLN A 173 10.26 3.67 -9.13
C GLN A 173 9.70 4.25 -7.84
N ASP A 174 10.38 5.27 -7.30
CA ASP A 174 9.87 6.02 -6.16
C ASP A 174 8.58 6.78 -6.54
N ALA A 175 7.75 7.01 -5.53
CA ALA A 175 6.68 7.99 -5.60
C ALA A 175 7.01 9.21 -4.73
N PHE A 176 6.38 10.33 -5.03
CA PHE A 176 6.46 11.55 -4.23
C PHE A 176 5.06 12.11 -4.00
N PHE A 177 4.96 13.19 -3.23
CA PHE A 177 3.71 13.90 -3.04
C PHE A 177 2.98 14.18 -4.37
N GLY A 178 1.68 13.84 -4.43
CA GLY A 178 0.86 13.94 -5.64
C GLY A 178 1.02 12.80 -6.65
N THR A 179 1.85 11.79 -6.37
CA THR A 179 1.94 10.58 -7.21
C THR A 179 0.85 9.60 -6.79
N ASN A 180 0.01 9.18 -7.74
CA ASN A 180 -0.88 8.05 -7.57
C ASN A 180 -0.29 6.80 -8.24
N PRO A 181 0.14 5.77 -7.47
CA PRO A 181 0.72 4.55 -8.04
C PRO A 181 -0.19 3.84 -9.03
N ILE A 182 -1.52 3.92 -8.83
CA ILE A 182 -2.50 3.29 -9.71
C ILE A 182 -2.49 3.87 -11.12
N ASP A 183 -2.26 5.18 -11.25
CA ASP A 183 -2.18 5.84 -12.56
C ASP A 183 -0.99 5.33 -13.38
N THR A 184 0.06 4.83 -12.73
CA THR A 184 1.25 4.29 -13.42
C THR A 184 1.02 2.91 -14.04
N LEU A 185 0.03 2.15 -13.53
CA LEU A 185 -0.33 0.83 -14.06
C LEU A 185 -1.03 0.93 -15.41
N VAL A 186 -1.85 1.98 -15.59
CA VAL A 186 -2.64 2.20 -16.80
C VAL A 186 -2.07 3.32 -17.68
N GLY A 187 -1.16 4.12 -17.13
CA GLY A 187 -0.48 5.20 -17.81
C GLY A 187 0.49 4.67 -18.85
N VAL A 188 0.46 5.27 -20.04
CA VAL A 188 1.36 4.93 -21.14
C VAL A 188 2.07 6.20 -21.61
N GLU A 189 3.40 6.17 -21.59
CA GLU A 189 4.24 7.25 -22.12
C GLU A 189 5.18 6.68 -23.20
N ASN A 190 5.27 7.37 -24.33
CA ASN A 190 6.10 6.95 -25.47
C ASN A 190 5.82 5.49 -25.92
N GLY A 191 4.56 5.05 -25.81
CA GLY A 191 4.12 3.71 -26.18
C GLY A 191 4.50 2.60 -25.18
N ARG A 192 4.97 2.96 -23.98
CA ARG A 192 5.30 2.01 -22.90
C ARG A 192 4.43 2.30 -21.69
N VAL A 193 3.88 1.26 -21.07
CA VAL A 193 3.25 1.36 -19.74
C VAL A 193 4.24 1.98 -18.77
N LEU A 194 3.83 2.73 -17.75
CA LEU A 194 4.77 3.35 -16.81
C LEU A 194 5.31 2.35 -15.77
N ALA A 195 4.46 1.44 -15.28
CA ALA A 195 4.82 0.37 -14.34
C ALA A 195 4.19 -0.98 -14.73
N ASP A 196 4.82 -2.09 -14.32
CA ASP A 196 4.25 -3.43 -14.46
C ASP A 196 3.44 -3.85 -13.23
N VAL A 197 3.94 -3.48 -12.05
CA VAL A 197 3.31 -3.72 -10.76
C VAL A 197 3.40 -2.43 -9.94
N ALA A 198 2.42 -2.16 -9.10
CA ALA A 198 2.43 -1.04 -8.17
C ALA A 198 2.11 -1.51 -6.75
N VAL A 199 2.81 -0.93 -5.77
CA VAL A 199 2.40 -1.00 -4.36
C VAL A 199 1.35 0.09 -4.15
N ALA A 200 0.17 -0.29 -3.68
CA ALA A 200 -0.89 0.65 -3.35
C ALA A 200 -1.72 0.15 -2.15
N TRP A 201 -2.18 1.08 -1.32
CA TRP A 201 -3.16 0.82 -0.28
C TRP A 201 -4.46 0.35 -0.93
N ALA A 202 -5.05 -0.71 -0.38
CA ALA A 202 -6.25 -1.30 -0.95
C ALA A 202 -7.41 -0.30 -1.13
N PRO A 203 -7.75 0.62 -0.21
CA PRO A 203 -8.86 1.55 -0.42
C PRO A 203 -8.65 2.48 -1.62
N LYS A 204 -7.42 2.94 -1.86
CA LYS A 204 -7.07 3.76 -3.03
C LYS A 204 -7.29 3.01 -4.34
N ALA A 205 -6.82 1.77 -4.42
CA ALA A 205 -6.97 0.95 -5.61
C ALA A 205 -8.42 0.48 -5.83
N LEU A 206 -9.15 0.19 -4.75
CA LEU A 206 -10.58 -0.12 -4.79
C LEU A 206 -11.39 1.07 -5.29
N ALA A 207 -11.08 2.30 -4.86
CA ALA A 207 -11.71 3.52 -5.38
C ALA A 207 -11.49 3.63 -6.89
N ALA A 208 -10.25 3.46 -7.35
CA ALA A 208 -9.95 3.47 -8.79
C ALA A 208 -10.70 2.36 -9.57
N ARG A 209 -10.90 1.17 -8.99
CA ARG A 209 -11.73 0.12 -9.60
C ARG A 209 -13.19 0.55 -9.71
N LEU A 210 -13.73 1.15 -8.66
CA LEU A 210 -15.12 1.60 -8.63
C LEU A 210 -15.34 2.70 -9.68
N ASP A 211 -14.31 3.47 -10.01
CA ASP A 211 -14.29 4.43 -11.13
C ASP A 211 -14.05 3.80 -12.51
N GLY A 212 -13.96 2.47 -12.59
CA GLY A 212 -13.80 1.70 -13.83
C GLY A 212 -12.34 1.45 -14.26
N THR A 213 -11.35 1.81 -13.45
CA THR A 213 -9.94 1.48 -13.73
C THR A 213 -9.71 -0.03 -13.55
N PRO A 214 -9.19 -0.75 -14.55
CA PRO A 214 -9.12 -2.21 -14.52
C PRO A 214 -7.91 -2.72 -13.73
N VAL A 215 -7.83 -2.39 -12.43
CA VAL A 215 -6.77 -2.89 -11.56
C VAL A 215 -7.16 -4.19 -10.86
N LEU A 216 -6.16 -5.05 -10.60
CA LEU A 216 -6.29 -6.30 -9.87
C LEU A 216 -5.17 -6.41 -8.84
N ASN A 217 -5.53 -6.74 -7.60
CA ASN A 217 -4.59 -7.11 -6.56
C ASN A 217 -4.17 -8.57 -6.73
N VAL A 218 -2.86 -8.80 -6.78
CA VAL A 218 -2.25 -10.12 -6.98
C VAL A 218 -1.53 -10.65 -5.75
N ALA A 219 -1.36 -9.81 -4.71
CA ALA A 219 -0.91 -10.20 -3.39
C ALA A 219 -1.21 -9.07 -2.39
N GLN A 220 -1.90 -9.37 -1.29
CA GLN A 220 -2.14 -8.44 -0.20
C GLN A 220 -1.12 -8.66 0.91
N ILE A 221 -0.14 -7.76 1.03
CA ILE A 221 1.00 -7.95 1.95
C ILE A 221 0.59 -7.56 3.38
N PHE A 222 0.07 -6.35 3.56
CA PHE A 222 -0.36 -5.91 4.89
C PHE A 222 -1.75 -6.50 5.20
N GLN A 223 -1.87 -7.12 6.37
CA GLN A 223 -3.06 -7.81 6.85
C GLN A 223 -3.96 -6.90 7.70
N GLU A 224 -3.42 -5.80 8.20
CA GLU A 224 -4.09 -4.82 9.05
C GLU A 224 -3.70 -3.38 8.68
N SER A 225 -4.46 -2.40 9.19
CA SER A 225 -4.16 -0.98 9.04
C SER A 225 -3.08 -0.55 10.03
N GLY A 226 -2.09 0.20 9.54
CA GLY A 226 -1.12 0.92 10.37
C GLY A 226 -1.46 2.39 10.56
N ASN A 227 -2.63 2.87 10.12
CA ASN A 227 -3.00 4.28 10.18
C ASN A 227 -3.56 4.66 11.54
N ILE A 228 -3.14 5.85 12.00
CA ILE A 228 -3.53 6.47 13.26
C ILE A 228 -3.73 7.98 13.07
N GLN A 229 -4.42 8.61 14.00
CA GLN A 229 -4.43 10.07 14.16
C GLN A 229 -3.76 10.42 15.48
N VAL A 230 -2.79 11.33 15.44
CA VAL A 230 -1.95 11.67 16.59
C VAL A 230 -2.14 13.13 16.96
N SER A 231 -2.26 13.42 18.25
CA SER A 231 -2.27 14.77 18.80
C SER A 231 -1.48 14.79 20.11
N PHE A 232 -1.10 15.97 20.59
CA PHE A 232 -0.54 16.09 21.94
C PHE A 232 -1.64 15.96 22.99
N LYS A 233 -1.34 15.35 24.15
CA LYS A 233 -2.28 15.30 25.28
C LYS A 233 -2.77 16.67 25.73
N SER A 234 -1.92 17.68 25.60
CA SER A 234 -2.26 19.06 25.93
C SER A 234 -3.37 19.66 25.05
N SER A 235 -3.66 19.08 23.87
CA SER A 235 -4.76 19.54 23.01
C SER A 235 -6.14 19.10 23.52
N GLY A 236 -6.20 18.05 24.35
CA GLY A 236 -7.44 17.44 24.79
C GLY A 236 -8.18 16.62 23.71
N ILE A 237 -7.54 16.35 22.56
CA ILE A 237 -8.12 15.54 21.49
C ILE A 237 -7.84 14.06 21.79
N GLU A 238 -8.75 13.40 22.50
CA GLU A 238 -8.62 11.99 22.91
C GLU A 238 -9.43 11.03 22.03
N THR A 239 -10.54 11.52 21.45
CA THR A 239 -11.49 10.73 20.67
C THR A 239 -11.78 11.39 19.31
N VAL A 240 -12.41 10.66 18.40
CA VAL A 240 -12.82 11.20 17.08
C VAL A 240 -13.73 12.42 17.23
N THR A 241 -14.63 12.42 18.22
CA THR A 241 -15.54 13.55 18.47
C THR A 241 -14.84 14.82 18.94
N ASP A 242 -13.64 14.71 19.50
CA ASP A 242 -12.84 15.87 19.93
C ASP A 242 -12.16 16.58 18.75
N LEU A 243 -12.21 16.00 17.55
CA LEU A 243 -11.69 16.64 16.33
C LEU A 243 -12.58 17.80 15.84
N VAL A 244 -13.81 17.93 16.36
CA VAL A 244 -14.76 18.96 15.92
C VAL A 244 -14.19 20.36 16.11
N GLY A 245 -14.17 21.13 15.02
CA GLY A 245 -13.66 22.50 14.97
C GLY A 245 -12.13 22.61 15.02
N THR A 246 -11.41 21.49 14.94
CA THR A 246 -9.94 21.46 14.97
C THR A 246 -9.35 21.38 13.56
N ARG A 247 -8.06 21.69 13.45
CA ARG A 247 -7.26 21.54 12.23
C ARG A 247 -6.64 20.15 12.19
N VAL A 248 -7.10 19.34 11.25
CA VAL A 248 -6.72 17.94 11.11
C VAL A 248 -5.78 17.78 9.93
N GLY A 249 -4.52 17.43 10.21
CA GLY A 249 -3.54 17.10 9.19
C GLY A 249 -3.94 15.83 8.44
N THR A 250 -4.04 15.91 7.11
CA THR A 250 -4.44 14.82 6.22
C THR A 250 -3.48 14.69 5.03
N TRP A 251 -3.23 13.47 4.58
CA TRP A 251 -2.45 13.22 3.35
C TRP A 251 -3.23 13.49 2.06
N GLY A 252 -4.57 13.43 2.10
CA GLY A 252 -5.40 13.51 0.91
C GLY A 252 -5.15 12.40 -0.11
N ASP A 253 -5.62 12.61 -1.34
CA ASP A 253 -5.37 11.76 -2.51
C ASP A 253 -5.60 10.26 -2.27
N GLY A 254 -6.64 9.93 -1.49
CA GLY A 254 -7.03 8.55 -1.17
C GLY A 254 -6.18 7.86 -0.10
N ASN A 255 -5.23 8.56 0.51
CA ASN A 255 -4.50 8.07 1.69
C ASN A 255 -5.24 8.42 3.00
N ASP A 256 -6.26 9.26 2.96
CA ASP A 256 -7.01 9.77 4.11
C ASP A 256 -8.38 9.09 4.31
N LEU A 257 -8.67 8.05 3.55
CA LEU A 257 -9.99 7.38 3.54
C LEU A 257 -10.39 6.79 4.89
N GLU A 258 -9.43 6.36 5.73
CA GLU A 258 -9.72 5.90 7.09
C GLU A 258 -10.11 7.05 8.02
N LEU A 259 -9.45 8.21 7.90
CA LEU A 259 -9.82 9.42 8.63
C LEU A 259 -11.23 9.87 8.23
N LEU A 260 -11.51 9.96 6.93
CA LEU A 260 -12.82 10.38 6.42
C LEU A 260 -13.93 9.39 6.84
N ALA A 261 -13.67 8.08 6.78
CA ALA A 261 -14.59 7.07 7.27
C ALA A 261 -14.81 7.16 8.78
N GLY A 262 -13.76 7.39 9.56
CA GLY A 262 -13.81 7.53 11.01
C GLY A 262 -14.67 8.73 11.43
N LEU A 263 -14.44 9.90 10.83
CA LEU A 263 -15.26 11.10 11.06
C LEU A 263 -16.75 10.80 10.83
N ARG A 264 -17.10 10.22 9.67
CA ARG A 264 -18.50 9.95 9.31
C ARG A 264 -19.14 8.88 10.19
N ARG A 265 -18.37 7.86 10.61
CA ARG A 265 -18.86 6.83 11.53
C ARG A 265 -19.29 7.43 12.87
N HIS A 266 -18.64 8.51 13.30
CA HIS A 266 -18.99 9.28 14.49
C HIS A 266 -19.99 10.42 14.23
N GLY A 267 -20.60 10.44 13.05
CA GLY A 267 -21.61 11.42 12.68
C GLY A 267 -21.07 12.81 12.38
N LEU A 268 -19.77 12.94 12.13
CA LEU A 268 -19.12 14.19 11.73
C LEU A 268 -19.09 14.30 10.21
N ASP A 269 -19.38 15.48 9.69
CA ASP A 269 -19.19 15.85 8.29
C ASP A 269 -17.75 16.35 8.07
N PRO A 270 -16.89 15.62 7.34
CA PRO A 270 -15.51 16.04 7.09
C PRO A 270 -15.38 17.40 6.41
N ALA A 271 -16.42 17.86 5.70
CA ALA A 271 -16.40 19.12 4.97
C ALA A 271 -16.74 20.34 5.86
N THR A 272 -17.42 20.15 6.99
CA THR A 272 -17.90 21.26 7.82
C THR A 272 -17.51 21.18 9.29
N ASP A 273 -17.32 19.98 9.83
CA ASP A 273 -17.08 19.78 11.25
C ASP A 273 -15.59 19.81 11.62
N VAL A 274 -14.68 19.72 10.64
CA VAL A 274 -13.23 19.83 10.84
C VAL A 274 -12.58 20.70 9.77
N GLU A 275 -11.40 21.26 10.03
CA GLU A 275 -10.56 21.91 9.02
C GLU A 275 -9.48 20.94 8.55
N LEU A 276 -9.67 20.32 7.38
CA LEU A 276 -8.66 19.44 6.78
C LEU A 276 -7.49 20.26 6.23
N VAL A 277 -6.29 20.00 6.74
CA VAL A 277 -5.05 20.66 6.33
C VAL A 277 -4.13 19.65 5.67
N THR A 278 -3.69 19.92 4.44
CA THR A 278 -2.71 19.07 3.75
C THR A 278 -1.42 18.98 4.54
N GLN A 279 -0.99 17.76 4.81
CA GLN A 279 0.17 17.48 5.66
C GLN A 279 1.50 17.77 4.95
N SER A 280 2.50 18.14 5.75
CA SER A 280 3.90 18.21 5.33
C SER A 280 4.59 16.86 5.56
N PHE A 281 5.74 16.64 4.91
CA PHE A 281 6.53 15.41 5.10
C PHE A 281 7.07 15.26 6.53
N ASP A 282 7.41 16.39 7.15
CA ASP A 282 7.88 16.46 8.53
C ASP A 282 6.73 16.77 9.52
N VAL A 283 7.04 16.55 10.80
CA VAL A 283 6.08 16.69 11.91
C VAL A 283 5.97 18.12 12.44
N GLY A 284 6.70 19.07 11.83
CA GLY A 284 6.79 20.46 12.25
C GLY A 284 5.45 21.17 12.43
N PRO A 285 4.46 21.03 11.53
CA PRO A 285 3.16 21.66 11.68
C PRO A 285 2.41 21.27 12.96
N LEU A 286 2.59 20.02 13.46
CA LEU A 286 2.02 19.62 14.74
C LEU A 286 2.77 20.27 15.91
N LEU A 287 4.10 20.38 15.80
CA LEU A 287 4.97 21.00 16.82
C LEU A 287 4.75 22.50 16.94
N SER A 288 4.50 23.19 15.82
CA SER A 288 4.22 24.64 15.79
C SER A 288 2.76 24.96 16.13
N GLY A 289 1.90 23.96 16.22
CA GLY A 289 0.46 24.14 16.40
C GLY A 289 -0.21 24.76 15.16
N GLU A 290 0.32 24.51 13.96
CA GLU A 290 -0.36 24.81 12.69
C GLU A 290 -1.49 23.81 12.39
N ILE A 291 -1.35 22.59 12.88
CA ILE A 291 -2.40 21.57 12.96
C ILE A 291 -2.55 21.10 14.41
N ASP A 292 -3.76 20.68 14.78
CA ASP A 292 -4.09 20.24 16.14
C ASP A 292 -3.97 18.71 16.29
N SER A 293 -4.11 18.00 15.17
CA SER A 293 -3.81 16.57 15.05
C SER A 293 -3.22 16.26 13.68
N MET A 294 -2.51 15.14 13.58
CA MET A 294 -1.77 14.73 12.40
C MET A 294 -2.06 13.27 12.04
N GLN A 295 -2.43 13.00 10.78
CA GLN A 295 -2.55 11.64 10.29
C GLN A 295 -1.17 11.00 10.19
N ALA A 296 -1.00 9.82 10.75
CA ALA A 296 0.29 9.13 10.79
C ALA A 296 0.13 7.64 10.52
N THR A 297 1.21 7.01 10.10
CA THR A 297 1.40 5.56 10.22
C THR A 297 2.21 5.25 11.49
N THR A 298 1.97 4.08 12.10
CA THR A 298 2.72 3.67 13.31
C THR A 298 4.22 3.56 13.06
N GLY A 299 4.62 3.21 11.84
CA GLY A 299 6.02 3.02 11.44
C GLY A 299 6.75 4.28 10.96
N ASN A 300 6.05 5.30 10.48
CA ASN A 300 6.70 6.46 9.86
C ASN A 300 6.53 7.76 10.66
N GLU A 301 5.45 8.50 10.48
CA GLU A 301 5.28 9.84 11.07
C GLU A 301 5.25 9.77 12.61
N TYR A 302 4.72 8.68 13.18
CA TYR A 302 4.78 8.44 14.62
C TYR A 302 6.23 8.31 15.12
N ALA A 303 7.08 7.60 14.37
CA ALA A 303 8.50 7.46 14.68
C ALA A 303 9.26 8.80 14.54
N GLN A 304 8.90 9.63 13.55
CA GLN A 304 9.44 10.99 13.42
C GLN A 304 9.10 11.84 14.65
N LEU A 305 7.85 11.78 15.13
CA LEU A 305 7.42 12.49 16.34
C LEU A 305 8.24 12.05 17.57
N LEU A 306 8.35 10.75 17.82
CA LEU A 306 9.11 10.20 18.94
C LEU A 306 10.63 10.50 18.85
N SER A 307 11.12 10.76 17.64
CA SER A 307 12.51 11.15 17.39
C SER A 307 12.78 12.64 17.66
N THR A 308 11.72 13.44 17.91
CA THR A 308 11.83 14.89 17.99
C THR A 308 11.79 15.39 19.44
N VAL A 309 12.47 16.53 19.68
CA VAL A 309 12.40 17.27 20.94
C VAL A 309 11.23 18.24 20.89
N HIS A 310 10.36 18.19 21.90
CA HIS A 310 9.24 19.10 22.02
C HIS A 310 9.78 20.53 22.24
N PRO A 311 9.35 21.53 21.45
CA PRO A 311 9.90 22.89 21.50
C PRO A 311 9.72 23.55 22.87
N ASP A 312 8.55 23.38 23.50
CA ASP A 312 8.26 24.03 24.79
C ASP A 312 8.95 23.38 26.01
N THR A 313 9.08 22.06 26.04
CA THR A 313 9.65 21.36 27.20
C THR A 313 11.15 21.14 27.09
N GLY A 314 11.70 21.20 25.87
CA GLY A 314 13.08 20.82 25.58
C GLY A 314 13.36 19.33 25.83
N GLN A 315 12.32 18.52 26.05
CA GLN A 315 12.40 17.09 26.26
C GLN A 315 11.95 16.32 25.02
N ARG A 316 12.45 15.11 24.86
CA ARG A 316 12.02 14.21 23.79
C ARG A 316 10.55 13.84 23.98
N ILE A 317 9.78 13.92 22.90
CA ILE A 317 8.38 13.49 22.88
C ILE A 317 8.32 12.00 23.23
N GLN A 318 7.54 11.66 24.25
CA GLN A 318 7.25 10.30 24.65
C GLN A 318 5.85 9.88 24.20
N PRO A 319 5.56 8.58 24.04
CA PRO A 319 4.20 8.10 23.83
C PRO A 319 3.21 8.59 24.89
N SER A 320 3.67 8.81 26.13
CA SER A 320 2.86 9.34 27.22
C SER A 320 2.37 10.78 27.02
N ASP A 321 3.01 11.53 26.12
CA ASP A 321 2.71 12.93 25.80
C ASP A 321 1.67 13.05 24.67
N LEU A 322 1.32 11.92 24.04
CA LEU A 322 0.48 11.86 22.85
C LEU A 322 -0.87 11.20 23.15
N ASN A 323 -1.90 11.67 22.46
CA ASN A 323 -3.13 10.92 22.23
C ASN A 323 -3.04 10.26 20.85
N VAL A 324 -3.56 9.05 20.74
CA VAL A 324 -3.56 8.26 19.50
C VAL A 324 -4.93 7.66 19.28
N ILE A 325 -5.58 8.05 18.18
CA ILE A 325 -6.79 7.40 17.69
C ILE A 325 -6.34 6.32 16.70
N TYR A 326 -6.63 5.06 17.01
CA TYR A 326 -6.36 3.94 16.13
C TYR A 326 -7.58 3.69 15.25
N TRP A 327 -7.46 3.89 13.93
CA TRP A 327 -8.58 3.70 13.02
C TRP A 327 -9.09 2.25 12.97
N ALA A 328 -8.22 1.28 13.29
CA ALA A 328 -8.59 -0.11 13.50
C ALA A 328 -9.60 -0.28 14.66
N ASP A 329 -9.39 0.42 15.78
CA ASP A 329 -10.27 0.39 16.96
C ASP A 329 -11.58 1.14 16.71
N GLU A 330 -11.53 2.18 15.88
CA GLU A 330 -12.72 2.89 15.36
C GLU A 330 -13.47 2.09 14.29
N GLU A 331 -13.06 0.85 14.07
CA GLU A 331 -13.66 -0.08 13.12
C GLU A 331 -13.65 0.38 11.65
N VAL A 332 -12.81 1.35 11.31
CA VAL A 332 -12.65 1.90 9.95
C VAL A 332 -11.28 1.60 9.35
N GLY A 333 -10.41 0.88 10.06
CA GLY A 333 -9.13 0.41 9.56
C GLY A 333 -9.29 -0.45 8.30
N MET A 334 -8.53 -0.12 7.26
CA MET A 334 -8.57 -0.78 5.96
C MET A 334 -7.22 -1.42 5.62
N LEU A 335 -7.24 -2.35 4.67
CA LEU A 335 -6.02 -2.99 4.20
C LEU A 335 -5.13 -1.97 3.48
N ALA A 336 -3.86 -1.88 3.91
CA ALA A 336 -2.86 -1.02 3.28
C ALA A 336 -2.12 -1.76 2.16
N ASP A 337 -0.78 -1.73 2.13
CA ASP A 337 0.05 -2.17 1.00
C ASP A 337 -0.32 -3.55 0.43
N GLY A 338 -0.70 -3.53 -0.85
CA GLY A 338 -0.84 -4.70 -1.71
C GLY A 338 -0.15 -4.48 -3.05
N LEU A 339 0.07 -5.57 -3.78
CA LEU A 339 0.62 -5.57 -5.14
C LEU A 339 -0.51 -5.55 -6.15
N TRP A 340 -0.51 -4.54 -7.01
CA TRP A 340 -1.54 -4.28 -8.02
C TRP A 340 -0.98 -4.29 -9.43
N VAL A 341 -1.79 -4.74 -10.38
CA VAL A 341 -1.48 -4.76 -11.82
C VAL A 341 -2.67 -4.26 -12.63
N ASP A 342 -2.44 -3.88 -13.89
CA ASP A 342 -3.51 -3.68 -14.88
C ASP A 342 -3.99 -5.04 -15.39
N GLU A 343 -5.23 -5.39 -15.07
CA GLU A 343 -5.88 -6.67 -15.39
C GLU A 343 -5.87 -6.95 -16.90
N ARG A 344 -5.94 -5.91 -17.74
CA ARG A 344 -5.95 -6.06 -19.20
C ARG A 344 -4.66 -6.68 -19.73
N ARG A 345 -3.56 -6.48 -19.00
CA ARG A 345 -2.23 -6.94 -19.41
C ARG A 345 -2.06 -8.45 -19.25
N PHE A 346 -2.96 -9.16 -18.60
CA PHE A 346 -2.95 -10.63 -18.63
C PHE A 346 -3.24 -11.22 -20.01
N MET A 347 -3.73 -10.42 -20.95
CA MET A 347 -3.83 -10.80 -22.36
C MET A 347 -2.49 -10.70 -23.11
N GLU A 348 -1.47 -10.04 -22.52
CA GLU A 348 -0.12 -9.96 -23.06
C GLU A 348 0.60 -11.30 -22.83
N PRO A 349 1.19 -11.92 -23.87
CA PRO A 349 1.96 -13.15 -23.70
C PRO A 349 3.09 -12.97 -22.69
N GLY A 350 3.17 -13.89 -21.72
CA GLY A 350 4.24 -13.91 -20.70
C GLY A 350 4.03 -12.97 -19.52
N PHE A 351 3.06 -12.04 -19.54
CA PHE A 351 2.88 -11.10 -18.43
C PHE A 351 2.46 -11.81 -17.13
N ALA A 352 1.52 -12.75 -17.20
CA ALA A 352 1.11 -13.53 -16.03
C ALA A 352 2.27 -14.31 -15.40
N ASP A 353 3.11 -14.94 -16.23
CA ASP A 353 4.31 -15.65 -15.76
C ASP A 353 5.32 -14.70 -15.09
N LYS A 354 5.55 -13.53 -15.71
CA LYS A 354 6.41 -12.48 -15.15
C LYS A 354 5.92 -12.02 -13.76
N VAL A 355 4.61 -11.80 -13.62
CA VAL A 355 3.98 -11.42 -12.33
C VAL A 355 4.09 -12.56 -11.31
N GLN A 356 3.89 -13.82 -11.70
CA GLN A 356 4.04 -14.97 -10.81
C GLN A 356 5.45 -15.05 -10.22
N ARG A 357 6.47 -14.95 -11.07
CA ARG A 357 7.87 -14.98 -10.66
C ARG A 357 8.20 -13.82 -9.71
N PHE A 358 7.66 -12.64 -10.00
CA PHE A 358 7.85 -11.45 -9.17
C PHE A 358 7.18 -11.58 -7.80
N VAL A 359 5.93 -12.04 -7.75
CA VAL A 359 5.21 -12.27 -6.49
C VAL A 359 5.98 -13.27 -5.64
N THR A 360 6.40 -14.40 -6.22
CA THR A 360 7.12 -15.46 -5.49
C THR A 360 8.41 -14.94 -4.86
N ALA A 361 9.28 -14.29 -5.65
CA ALA A 361 10.52 -13.69 -5.14
C ALA A 361 10.27 -12.59 -4.09
N SER A 362 9.21 -11.80 -4.26
CA SER A 362 8.86 -10.74 -3.30
C SER A 362 8.40 -11.32 -1.95
N LEU A 363 7.66 -12.44 -1.96
CA LEU A 363 7.27 -13.13 -0.73
C LEU A 363 8.49 -13.72 -0.01
N GLU A 364 9.48 -14.26 -0.73
CA GLU A 364 10.75 -14.69 -0.13
C GLU A 364 11.51 -13.52 0.50
N GLY A 365 11.52 -12.35 -0.14
CA GLY A 365 12.13 -11.15 0.44
C GLY A 365 11.47 -10.74 1.77
N TRP A 366 10.14 -10.80 1.86
CA TRP A 366 9.42 -10.55 3.11
C TRP A 366 9.65 -11.63 4.17
N LEU A 367 9.74 -12.91 3.77
CA LEU A 367 10.10 -14.00 4.67
C LEU A 367 11.52 -13.78 5.22
N PHE A 368 12.48 -13.41 4.37
CA PHE A 368 13.84 -13.05 4.79
C PHE A 368 13.83 -11.91 5.80
N CYS A 369 13.09 -10.83 5.54
CA CYS A 369 12.98 -9.70 6.48
C CYS A 369 12.39 -10.08 7.84
N ARG A 370 11.49 -11.07 7.87
CA ARG A 370 10.96 -11.60 9.13
C ARG A 370 12.00 -12.36 9.94
N GLU A 371 12.80 -13.19 9.26
CA GLU A 371 13.80 -14.05 9.92
C GLU A 371 15.07 -13.28 10.32
N ASP A 372 15.46 -12.28 9.53
CA ASP A 372 16.65 -11.46 9.76
C ASP A 372 16.37 -9.98 9.45
N ALA A 373 15.75 -9.29 10.41
CA ALA A 373 15.39 -7.88 10.28
C ALA A 373 16.64 -6.98 10.15
N GLU A 374 17.77 -7.34 10.75
CA GLU A 374 19.00 -6.54 10.65
C GLU A 374 19.61 -6.62 9.25
N ALA A 375 19.69 -7.83 8.69
CA ALA A 375 20.15 -8.00 7.31
C ALA A 375 19.19 -7.36 6.31
N CYS A 376 17.88 -7.46 6.53
CA CYS A 376 16.89 -6.77 5.70
C CYS A 376 16.98 -5.24 5.81
N LEU A 377 17.27 -4.70 6.99
CA LEU A 377 17.54 -3.27 7.16
C LEU A 377 18.73 -2.81 6.31
N ASN A 378 19.77 -3.63 6.14
CA ASN A 378 20.87 -3.29 5.23
C ASN A 378 20.39 -3.09 3.79
N SER A 379 19.45 -3.91 3.31
CA SER A 379 18.85 -3.75 1.98
C SER A 379 18.06 -2.46 1.85
N VAL A 380 17.36 -2.05 2.91
CA VAL A 380 16.69 -0.74 2.94
C VAL A 380 17.73 0.37 2.85
N MET A 381 18.80 0.33 3.65
CA MET A 381 19.83 1.37 3.66
C MET A 381 20.59 1.48 2.34
N GLU A 382 20.87 0.35 1.67
CA GLU A 382 21.47 0.31 0.34
C GLU A 382 20.55 0.91 -0.74
N ALA A 383 19.23 0.81 -0.57
CA ALA A 383 18.27 1.46 -1.46
C ALA A 383 18.26 3.00 -1.33
N GLY A 384 18.84 3.56 -0.26
CA GLY A 384 19.05 5.00 -0.09
C GLY A 384 17.82 5.77 0.42
N PRO A 385 17.30 5.45 1.62
CA PRO A 385 16.15 6.14 2.19
C PRO A 385 16.51 7.54 2.67
N LEU A 386 15.52 8.43 2.73
CA LEU A 386 15.73 9.82 3.18
C LEU A 386 15.98 9.92 4.70
N LEU A 387 15.34 9.05 5.49
CA LEU A 387 15.46 9.04 6.95
C LEU A 387 16.49 8.00 7.40
N GLY A 388 17.17 8.29 8.51
CA GLY A 388 18.33 7.54 8.99
C GLY A 388 18.02 6.11 9.49
N ARG A 389 19.09 5.34 9.73
CA ARG A 389 19.03 3.90 10.03
C ARG A 389 18.11 3.54 11.19
N SER A 390 18.18 4.29 12.29
CA SER A 390 17.29 4.04 13.43
C SER A 390 15.80 4.23 13.09
N HIS A 391 15.46 5.21 12.25
CA HIS A 391 14.08 5.41 11.81
C HIS A 391 13.62 4.24 10.94
N GLN A 392 14.47 3.83 10.00
CA GLN A 392 14.19 2.69 9.12
C GLN A 392 14.07 1.37 9.90
N SER A 393 14.87 1.21 10.96
CA SER A 393 14.74 0.05 11.86
C SER A 393 13.39 0.01 12.56
N TRP A 394 12.92 1.15 13.09
CA TRP A 394 11.58 1.24 13.68
C TRP A 394 10.50 0.92 12.64
N GLN A 395 10.57 1.58 11.49
CA GLN A 395 9.59 1.41 10.42
C GLN A 395 9.56 -0.03 9.90
N LEU A 396 10.70 -0.73 9.81
CA LEU A 396 10.76 -2.14 9.43
C LEU A 396 9.99 -3.02 10.43
N ILE A 397 10.23 -2.84 11.73
CA ILE A 397 9.56 -3.65 12.77
C ILE A 397 8.05 -3.38 12.80
N GLU A 398 7.63 -2.12 12.72
CA GLU A 398 6.20 -1.78 12.60
C GLU A 398 5.59 -2.29 11.30
N THR A 399 6.34 -2.32 10.19
CA THR A 399 5.87 -2.91 8.93
C THR A 399 5.68 -4.42 9.08
N LEU A 400 6.63 -5.14 9.68
CA LEU A 400 6.52 -6.58 9.93
C LEU A 400 5.30 -6.90 10.81
N LYS A 401 4.96 -6.04 11.78
CA LYS A 401 3.74 -6.17 12.59
C LYS A 401 2.45 -6.10 11.76
N LEU A 402 2.43 -5.33 10.68
CA LEU A 402 1.27 -5.25 9.79
C LEU A 402 1.15 -6.47 8.86
N ILE A 403 2.22 -7.26 8.72
CA ILE A 403 2.26 -8.47 7.88
C ILE A 403 2.01 -9.73 8.72
N TRP A 404 2.53 -9.77 9.95
CA TRP A 404 2.61 -10.99 10.77
C TRP A 404 1.85 -10.88 12.09
N PRO A 405 1.15 -11.96 12.52
CA PRO A 405 0.92 -13.19 11.78
C PRO A 405 -0.04 -12.99 10.59
N SER A 406 0.14 -13.80 9.55
CA SER A 406 -0.81 -13.91 8.44
C SER A 406 -1.42 -15.31 8.46
N ASP A 407 -2.64 -15.42 9.01
CA ASP A 407 -3.29 -16.71 9.29
C ASP A 407 -3.41 -17.63 8.07
N SER A 408 -3.61 -17.05 6.89
CA SER A 408 -3.72 -17.79 5.63
C SER A 408 -2.39 -17.88 4.85
N GLY A 409 -1.32 -17.32 5.41
CA GLY A 409 -0.02 -17.20 4.80
C GLY A 409 0.18 -15.87 4.05
N ILE A 410 1.42 -15.37 4.07
CA ILE A 410 1.78 -14.06 3.52
C ILE A 410 1.26 -13.84 2.09
N GLY A 411 0.72 -12.66 1.84
CA GLY A 411 0.21 -12.25 0.53
C GLY A 411 -1.23 -12.66 0.27
N ILE A 412 -1.81 -13.60 1.02
CA ILE A 412 -3.23 -13.96 0.87
C ILE A 412 -4.07 -12.81 1.42
N ALA A 413 -5.09 -12.39 0.66
CA ALA A 413 -6.01 -11.37 1.11
C ALA A 413 -6.96 -11.92 2.19
N PRO A 414 -7.02 -11.34 3.40
CA PRO A 414 -8.04 -11.71 4.38
C PRO A 414 -9.41 -11.29 3.85
N LYS A 415 -10.21 -12.25 3.40
CA LYS A 415 -11.50 -11.99 2.72
C LYS A 415 -12.42 -11.07 3.52
N SER A 416 -12.50 -11.26 4.83
CA SER A 416 -13.31 -10.40 5.71
C SER A 416 -12.80 -8.96 5.73
N SER A 417 -11.50 -8.75 5.87
CA SER A 417 -10.88 -7.42 5.90
C SER A 417 -10.98 -6.73 4.54
N TRP A 418 -10.85 -7.48 3.44
CA TRP A 418 -11.02 -6.97 2.09
C TRP A 418 -12.44 -6.47 1.85
N LEU A 419 -13.43 -7.33 2.13
CA LEU A 419 -14.85 -6.98 1.99
C LEU A 419 -15.22 -5.81 2.89
N ARG A 420 -14.70 -5.77 4.13
CA ARG A 420 -14.88 -4.65 5.05
C ARG A 420 -14.34 -3.35 4.45
N SER A 421 -13.11 -3.35 3.94
CA SER A 421 -12.48 -2.17 3.34
C SER A 421 -13.33 -1.63 2.17
N GLY A 422 -13.77 -2.52 1.28
CA GLY A 422 -14.65 -2.15 0.17
C GLY A 422 -16.02 -1.64 0.61
N LEU A 423 -16.60 -2.22 1.66
CA LEU A 423 -17.90 -1.77 2.20
C LEU A 423 -17.82 -0.41 2.90
N ILE A 424 -16.75 -0.14 3.63
CA ILE A 424 -16.53 1.18 4.24
C ILE A 424 -16.40 2.22 3.13
N LEU A 425 -15.58 1.93 2.11
CA LEU A 425 -15.40 2.80 0.96
C LEU A 425 -16.72 3.04 0.20
N ALA A 426 -17.51 1.98 -0.03
CA ALA A 426 -18.80 2.09 -0.70
C ALA A 426 -19.87 2.83 0.14
N SER A 427 -19.63 3.01 1.44
CA SER A 427 -20.51 3.78 2.32
C SER A 427 -20.11 5.26 2.39
N ASP A 428 -18.98 5.64 1.80
CA ASP A 428 -18.50 7.00 1.72
C ASP A 428 -19.28 7.77 0.62
N PRO A 429 -20.04 8.82 0.96
CA PRO A 429 -20.84 9.58 -0.02
C PRO A 429 -19.98 10.43 -0.98
N ASP A 430 -18.72 10.70 -0.64
CA ASP A 430 -17.80 11.49 -1.46
C ASP A 430 -16.96 10.60 -2.40
N VAL A 431 -17.02 9.29 -2.23
CA VAL A 431 -16.54 8.34 -3.23
C VAL A 431 -17.62 8.22 -4.30
N ASP A 432 -17.39 8.86 -5.45
CA ASP A 432 -18.26 8.71 -6.62
C ASP A 432 -18.11 7.29 -7.18
N LEU A 433 -18.92 6.35 -6.67
CA LEU A 433 -18.87 4.94 -7.07
C LEU A 433 -19.25 4.68 -8.54
N GLY A 434 -19.59 5.70 -9.34
CA GLY A 434 -19.79 5.58 -10.78
C GLY A 434 -20.90 4.62 -11.24
N PHE A 435 -21.69 4.02 -10.33
CA PHE A 435 -22.68 2.99 -10.64
C PHE A 435 -23.99 3.12 -9.85
N GLY A 436 -25.09 2.79 -10.52
CA GLY A 436 -26.46 2.98 -10.04
C GLY A 436 -27.10 1.85 -9.25
N GLU A 437 -26.40 0.77 -8.88
CA GLU A 437 -26.96 -0.32 -8.06
C GLU A 437 -25.92 -1.02 -7.15
N LEU A 438 -26.23 -1.15 -5.85
CA LEU A 438 -25.41 -1.80 -4.81
C LEU A 438 -24.90 -3.22 -5.15
N SER A 439 -25.57 -3.94 -6.05
CA SER A 439 -25.18 -5.29 -6.50
C SER A 439 -23.92 -5.26 -7.39
N SER A 440 -23.77 -4.21 -8.20
CA SER A 440 -22.60 -4.00 -9.07
C SER A 440 -21.35 -3.62 -8.25
N THR A 441 -21.53 -2.87 -7.16
CA THR A 441 -20.47 -2.49 -6.22
C THR A 441 -19.83 -3.70 -5.54
N MET A 442 -20.64 -4.64 -5.04
CA MET A 442 -20.10 -5.86 -4.42
C MET A 442 -19.39 -6.78 -5.42
N GLY A 443 -19.88 -6.85 -6.66
CA GLY A 443 -19.19 -7.56 -7.75
C GLY A 443 -17.84 -6.92 -8.07
N ALA A 444 -17.78 -5.59 -8.14
CA ALA A 444 -16.54 -4.85 -8.34
C ALA A 444 -15.53 -5.07 -7.20
N ILE A 445 -15.99 -5.04 -5.93
CA ILE A 445 -15.13 -5.27 -4.75
C ILE A 445 -14.64 -6.73 -4.66
N THR A 446 -15.46 -7.70 -5.06
CA THR A 446 -15.07 -9.13 -5.01
C THR A 446 -14.21 -9.55 -6.19
N GLY A 447 -14.31 -8.86 -7.32
CA GLY A 447 -13.50 -9.10 -8.52
C GLY A 447 -12.20 -8.28 -8.59
N THR A 448 -11.76 -7.64 -7.51
CA THR A 448 -10.53 -6.81 -7.47
C THR A 448 -9.32 -7.50 -6.88
N TRP A 449 -9.44 -8.74 -6.41
CA TRP A 449 -8.30 -9.50 -5.93
C TRP A 449 -8.31 -10.92 -6.47
N THR A 450 -7.13 -11.50 -6.59
CA THR A 450 -6.93 -12.94 -6.76
C THR A 450 -5.81 -13.41 -5.84
N ASP A 451 -6.02 -14.59 -5.24
CA ASP A 451 -4.99 -15.26 -4.45
C ASP A 451 -4.20 -16.28 -5.30
N ASP A 452 -4.48 -16.42 -6.60
CA ASP A 452 -3.93 -17.51 -7.41
C ASP A 452 -2.40 -17.42 -7.54
N PHE A 453 -1.87 -16.21 -7.70
CA PHE A 453 -0.42 -15.97 -7.74
C PHE A 453 0.26 -16.32 -6.42
N VAL A 454 -0.36 -15.94 -5.31
CA VAL A 454 0.15 -16.22 -3.97
C VAL A 454 0.05 -17.70 -3.64
N LYS A 455 -1.04 -18.39 -4.00
CA LYS A 455 -1.17 -19.84 -3.81
C LYS A 455 -0.15 -20.62 -4.61
N ALA A 456 0.12 -20.20 -5.85
CA ALA A 456 1.18 -20.79 -6.66
C ALA A 456 2.56 -20.53 -6.04
N ALA A 457 2.82 -19.31 -5.55
CA ALA A 457 4.04 -18.98 -4.83
C ALA A 457 4.18 -19.83 -3.56
N HIS A 458 3.13 -19.95 -2.75
CA HIS A 458 3.12 -20.81 -1.58
C HIS A 458 3.42 -22.26 -1.94
N ALA A 459 2.82 -22.81 -3.00
CA ALA A 459 3.10 -24.18 -3.42
C ALA A 459 4.58 -24.42 -3.76
N GLU A 460 5.26 -23.42 -4.32
CA GLU A 460 6.71 -23.44 -4.58
C GLU A 460 7.52 -23.26 -3.28
N LEU A 461 7.10 -22.32 -2.43
CA LEU A 461 7.75 -21.95 -1.16
C LEU A 461 7.36 -22.84 0.02
N HIS A 462 6.69 -23.97 -0.18
CA HIS A 462 6.23 -24.86 0.89
C HIS A 462 7.06 -26.17 0.98
N PRO A 463 8.40 -26.12 1.17
CA PRO A 463 9.07 -27.22 1.83
C PRO A 463 8.61 -27.26 3.30
N SER A 464 8.63 -28.43 3.94
CA SER A 464 8.01 -28.69 5.24
C SER A 464 8.50 -27.83 6.42
N TRP A 465 9.40 -26.87 6.20
CA TRP A 465 10.08 -26.07 7.21
C TRP A 465 9.90 -24.55 7.04
N ILE A 466 9.39 -24.06 5.91
CA ILE A 466 9.12 -22.63 5.73
C ILE A 466 7.79 -22.29 6.41
N ASP A 467 7.84 -21.41 7.40
CA ASP A 467 6.66 -20.86 8.05
C ASP A 467 6.08 -19.73 7.18
N LEU A 468 5.03 -20.01 6.42
CA LEU A 468 4.38 -19.01 5.56
C LEU A 468 3.43 -18.09 6.34
N THR A 469 3.05 -18.46 7.57
CA THR A 469 2.06 -17.70 8.36
C THR A 469 2.72 -16.80 9.39
N GLY A 470 3.97 -17.07 9.75
CA GLY A 470 4.70 -16.32 10.77
C GLY A 470 4.07 -16.48 12.15
N TYR A 471 3.41 -17.61 12.43
CA TYR A 471 2.74 -17.83 13.72
C TYR A 471 3.70 -17.84 14.92
N ARG A 472 5.00 -18.02 14.67
CA ARG A 472 6.07 -17.92 15.69
C ARG A 472 6.71 -16.55 15.78
N TRP A 473 6.41 -15.68 14.81
CA TRP A 473 6.86 -14.31 14.86
C TRP A 473 6.19 -13.62 16.03
N HIS A 474 6.98 -12.88 16.78
CA HIS A 474 6.51 -12.12 17.92
C HIS A 474 7.03 -10.70 17.76
N TYR A 475 6.14 -9.76 18.01
CA TYR A 475 6.49 -8.36 17.99
C TYR A 475 7.52 -8.08 19.09
N THR A 476 8.70 -7.64 18.67
CA THR A 476 9.67 -6.98 19.53
C THR A 476 9.43 -5.50 19.41
N HIS A 477 9.21 -4.79 20.51
CA HIS A 477 9.06 -3.34 20.46
C HIS A 477 10.34 -2.74 19.86
N GLY A 478 10.21 -2.01 18.76
CA GLY A 478 11.33 -1.29 18.18
C GLY A 478 11.84 -0.27 19.20
N GLU A 479 13.12 -0.25 19.49
CA GLU A 479 13.72 0.87 20.21
C GLU A 479 14.28 1.85 19.19
N LEU A 480 13.79 3.09 19.23
CA LEU A 480 14.35 4.19 18.44
C LEU A 480 15.73 4.56 19.00
N ASN A 481 16.79 4.02 18.40
CA ASN A 481 18.18 4.39 18.67
C ASN A 481 18.49 5.80 18.13
N LEU A 482 18.22 6.81 18.95
CA LEU A 482 18.40 8.20 18.54
C LEU A 482 19.87 8.68 18.48
N ALA A 483 20.86 7.79 18.63
CA ALA A 483 22.24 8.09 18.28
C ALA A 483 22.47 8.13 16.74
N GLY A 484 21.51 7.65 15.95
CA GLY A 484 21.56 7.70 14.49
C GLY A 484 22.32 6.56 13.81
N ASP A 485 22.98 5.71 14.60
CA ASP A 485 23.72 4.53 14.14
C ASP A 485 22.83 3.29 14.02
#